data_AF-A0A928CF82-F1
#
_entry.id   AF-A0A928CF82-F1
#
_cell.length_a   1.000
_cell.length_b   1.000
_cell.length_c   1.000
_cell.angle_alpha   90.00
_cell.angle_beta   90.00
_cell.angle_gamma   90.00
#
_symmetry.space_group_name_H-M   'P 1'
#
loop_
_entity.id
_entity.type
_entity.pdbx_description
1 polymer ?
#
loop_
_entity_poly.entity_id
_entity_poly.type
_entity_poly.pdbx_seq_one_letter_code
_entity_poly.pdbx_strand_id
1 'polypeptide(L)'
;MIDFGFSISKSSHIQMDDVDLKLFNKLETLCPDIKTCMACGLCTATCTAGNFTDVSFRQIILMLQRGKEKEALQKVKKCMMCGKCLLVCSRGINTRNILLSITRIYNEAQNI
;
A
#
# COMPACT_ATOMS: atom_id res chain seq x y z
N MET A 1 -26.81 12.28 40.54
CA MET A 1 -25.91 12.72 39.44
C MET A 1 -26.60 12.32 38.15
N ILE A 2 -26.92 13.29 37.29
CA ILE A 2 -27.66 13.04 36.05
C ILE A 2 -26.72 12.35 35.06
N ASP A 3 -27.12 11.18 34.56
CA ASP A 3 -26.40 10.48 33.49
C ASP A 3 -26.90 11.01 32.14
N PHE A 4 -26.01 11.65 31.39
CA PHE A 4 -26.30 12.27 30.10
C PHE A 4 -26.20 11.27 28.93
N GLY A 5 -25.91 9.98 29.18
CA GLY A 5 -25.90 8.95 28.14
C GLY A 5 -24.74 9.03 27.15
N PHE A 6 -23.71 9.83 27.44
CA PHE A 6 -22.48 9.85 26.65
C PHE A 6 -21.56 8.71 27.08
N SER A 7 -21.12 7.89 26.12
CA SER A 7 -20.06 6.89 26.32
C SER A 7 -18.81 7.30 25.56
N ILE A 8 -17.64 6.99 26.12
CA ILE A 8 -16.36 7.26 25.45
C ILE A 8 -16.26 6.30 24.27
N SER A 9 -16.36 6.82 23.05
CA SER A 9 -16.12 6.03 21.84
C SER A 9 -14.68 5.50 21.84
N LYS A 10 -14.49 4.26 21.39
CA LYS A 10 -13.14 3.72 21.19
C LYS A 10 -12.34 4.66 20.27
N SER A 11 -11.13 5.04 20.70
CA SER A 11 -10.27 5.91 19.91
C SER A 11 -9.97 5.29 18.54
N SER A 12 -10.13 6.05 17.46
CA SER A 12 -9.74 5.64 16.09
C SER A 12 -8.23 5.78 15.84
N HIS A 13 -7.43 5.86 16.91
CA HIS A 13 -5.98 6.04 16.84
C HIS A 13 -5.33 4.79 16.23
N ILE A 14 -4.48 5.01 15.23
CA ILE A 14 -3.60 3.96 14.68
C ILE A 14 -2.30 4.03 15.48
N GLN A 15 -2.00 2.99 16.27
CA GLN A 15 -0.72 2.91 16.97
C GLN A 15 0.39 2.67 15.94
N MET A 16 1.22 3.69 15.70
CA MET A 16 2.33 3.62 14.74
C MET A 16 3.63 3.12 15.39
N ASP A 17 3.76 3.24 16.72
CA ASP A 17 4.99 2.91 17.44
C ASP A 17 5.30 1.41 17.44
N ASP A 18 4.27 0.56 17.38
CA ASP A 18 4.38 -0.90 17.40
C ASP A 18 4.53 -1.53 15.99
N VAL A 19 4.65 -0.73 14.94
CA VAL A 19 4.63 -1.23 13.56
C VAL A 19 5.99 -1.80 13.15
N ASP A 20 6.03 -3.08 12.72
CA ASP A 20 7.23 -3.68 12.13
C ASP A 20 7.38 -3.23 10.66
N LEU A 21 8.41 -2.41 10.39
CA LEU A 21 8.73 -1.89 9.06
C LEU A 21 9.88 -2.64 8.37
N LYS A 22 10.38 -3.76 8.91
CA LYS A 22 11.55 -4.47 8.33
C LYS A 22 11.34 -4.86 6.87
N LEU A 23 10.17 -5.39 6.53
CA LEU A 23 9.85 -5.81 5.16
C LEU A 23 9.73 -4.60 4.22
N PHE A 24 9.11 -3.52 4.70
CA PHE A 24 9.02 -2.28 3.94
C PHE A 24 10.41 -1.66 3.72
N ASN A 25 11.27 -1.62 4.74
CA ASN A 25 12.65 -1.15 4.62
C ASN A 25 13.46 -2.01 3.63
N LYS A 26 13.25 -3.33 3.59
CA LYS A 26 13.84 -4.22 2.58
C LYS A 26 13.33 -3.89 1.17
N LEU A 27 12.06 -3.52 1.02
CA LEU A 27 11.53 -3.05 -0.26
C LEU A 27 12.16 -1.72 -0.67
N GLU A 28 12.37 -0.80 0.26
CA GLU A 28 13.01 0.50 0.01
C GLU A 28 14.46 0.35 -0.46
N THR A 29 15.23 -0.59 0.10
CA THR A 29 16.61 -0.84 -0.35
C THR A 29 16.67 -1.41 -1.76
N LEU A 30 15.68 -2.21 -2.15
CA LEU A 30 15.58 -2.79 -3.50
C LEU A 30 15.00 -1.81 -4.53
N CYS A 31 14.06 -0.96 -4.11
CA CYS A 31 13.33 -0.02 -4.96
C CYS A 31 13.28 1.36 -4.29
N PRO A 32 14.36 2.15 -4.37
CA PRO A 32 14.42 3.46 -3.69
C PRO A 32 13.39 4.46 -4.25
N ASP A 33 12.98 4.29 -5.50
CA ASP A 33 11.98 5.13 -6.19
C ASP A 33 10.65 5.20 -5.44
N ILE A 34 10.32 4.21 -4.60
CA ILE A 34 9.07 4.18 -3.83
C ILE A 34 8.92 5.42 -2.93
N LYS A 35 10.03 5.97 -2.42
CA LYS A 35 10.06 7.16 -1.57
C LYS A 35 9.71 8.44 -2.32
N THR A 36 9.88 8.44 -3.65
CA THR A 36 9.56 9.61 -4.50
C THR A 36 8.07 9.71 -4.83
N CYS A 37 7.27 8.70 -4.46
CA CYS A 37 5.84 8.69 -4.69
C CYS A 37 5.13 9.78 -3.89
N MET A 38 4.61 10.80 -4.59
CA MET A 38 3.84 11.90 -4.00
C MET A 38 2.33 11.63 -3.88
N ALA A 39 1.90 10.37 -4.00
CA ALA A 39 0.50 9.96 -3.85
C ALA A 39 -0.51 10.67 -4.79
N CYS A 40 -0.11 11.06 -6.01
CA CYS A 40 -0.95 11.83 -6.94
C CYS A 40 -2.16 11.06 -7.54
N GLY A 41 -2.11 9.72 -7.59
CA GLY A 41 -3.23 8.88 -8.02
C GLY A 41 -3.38 8.64 -9.53
N LEU A 42 -2.51 9.18 -10.40
CA LEU A 42 -2.56 8.95 -11.86
C LEU A 42 -2.53 7.46 -12.25
N CYS A 43 -1.72 6.68 -11.53
CA CYS A 43 -1.62 5.24 -11.70
C CYS A 43 -2.91 4.49 -11.37
N THR A 44 -3.69 4.98 -10.40
CA THR A 44 -5.00 4.42 -10.05
C THR A 44 -6.04 4.80 -11.10
N ALA A 45 -6.05 6.05 -11.56
CA ALA A 45 -7.01 6.54 -12.56
C ALA A 45 -6.90 5.80 -13.91
N THR A 46 -5.70 5.37 -14.27
CA THR A 46 -5.44 4.62 -15.52
C THR A 46 -5.55 3.10 -15.37
N CYS A 47 -5.73 2.60 -14.15
CA CYS A 47 -5.77 1.18 -13.89
C CYS A 47 -7.05 0.56 -14.45
N THR A 48 -6.93 -0.35 -15.42
CA THR A 48 -8.09 -1.07 -15.96
C THR A 48 -8.76 -1.95 -14.92
N ALA A 49 -7.98 -2.58 -14.03
CA ALA A 49 -8.50 -3.37 -12.92
C ALA A 49 -9.18 -2.48 -11.85
N GLY A 50 -8.79 -1.20 -11.76
CA GLY A 50 -9.35 -0.22 -10.82
C GLY A 50 -10.84 0.06 -11.04
N ASN A 51 -11.34 -0.15 -12.27
CA ASN A 51 -12.75 0.05 -12.61
C ASN A 51 -13.65 -1.08 -12.07
N PHE A 52 -13.10 -2.28 -11.90
CA PHE A 52 -13.85 -3.47 -11.46
C PHE A 52 -13.50 -3.89 -10.03
N THR A 53 -12.34 -3.46 -9.53
CA THR A 53 -11.80 -3.87 -8.24
C THR A 53 -11.07 -2.73 -7.57
N ASP A 54 -11.02 -2.74 -6.24
CA ASP A 54 -10.34 -1.72 -5.45
C ASP A 54 -8.80 -1.94 -5.42
N VAL A 55 -8.16 -1.66 -6.56
CA VAL A 55 -6.70 -1.62 -6.75
C VAL A 55 -6.26 -0.17 -6.76
N SER A 56 -5.49 0.25 -5.76
CA SER A 56 -4.81 1.53 -5.83
C SER A 56 -3.38 1.44 -5.30
N PHE A 57 -2.43 1.85 -6.13
CA PHE A 57 -1.01 1.83 -5.78
C PHE A 57 -0.71 2.75 -4.59
N ARG A 58 -1.38 3.91 -4.55
CA ARG A 58 -1.30 4.87 -3.44
C ARG A 58 -1.70 4.25 -2.11
N GLN A 59 -2.86 3.58 -2.04
CA GLN A 59 -3.30 2.95 -0.79
C GLN A 59 -2.39 1.79 -0.41
N ILE A 60 -1.88 1.02 -1.38
CA ILE A 60 -0.92 -0.05 -1.11
C ILE A 60 0.31 0.50 -0.38
N ILE A 61 0.96 1.54 -0.92
CA ILE A 61 2.12 2.17 -0.26
C ILE A 61 1.76 2.67 1.14
N LEU A 62 0.64 3.39 1.26
CA LEU A 62 0.21 3.94 2.55
C LEU A 62 -0.06 2.85 3.59
N MET A 63 -0.67 1.74 3.18
CA MET A 63 -0.96 0.60 4.05
C MET A 63 0.33 -0.09 4.49
N LEU A 64 1.30 -0.26 3.59
CA LEU A 64 2.60 -0.83 3.93
C LEU A 64 3.36 0.05 4.93
N GLN A 65 3.37 1.38 4.71
CA GLN A 65 3.97 2.34 5.65
C GLN A 65 3.30 2.34 7.04
N ARG A 66 2.05 1.89 7.13
CA ARG A 66 1.28 1.81 8.38
C ARG A 66 1.25 0.41 9.00
N GLY A 67 2.02 -0.55 8.47
CA GLY A 67 2.01 -1.94 8.96
C GLY A 67 0.75 -2.73 8.64
N LYS A 68 -0.14 -2.19 7.80
CA LYS A 68 -1.38 -2.84 7.34
C LYS A 68 -1.10 -3.77 6.16
N GLU A 69 -0.13 -4.67 6.32
CA GLU A 69 0.41 -5.50 5.23
C GLU A 69 -0.64 -6.43 4.63
N LYS A 70 -1.51 -7.01 5.47
CA LYS A 70 -2.59 -7.90 5.01
C LYS A 70 -3.55 -7.20 4.05
N GLU A 71 -3.96 -5.97 4.38
CA GLU A 71 -4.83 -5.14 3.54
C GLU A 71 -4.12 -4.75 2.24
N ALA A 72 -2.84 -4.39 2.32
CA ALA A 72 -2.01 -4.05 1.16
C ALA A 72 -1.91 -5.25 0.19
N LEU A 73 -1.60 -6.45 0.69
CA LEU A 73 -1.44 -7.65 -0.14
C LEU A 73 -2.74 -8.08 -0.82
N GLN A 74 -3.89 -7.93 -0.16
CA GLN A 74 -5.18 -8.19 -0.78
C GLN A 74 -5.43 -7.26 -1.99
N LYS A 75 -4.98 -6.01 -1.92
CA LYS A 75 -5.04 -5.07 -3.04
C LYS A 75 -4.03 -5.40 -4.13
N VAL A 76 -2.82 -5.79 -3.75
CA VAL A 76 -1.76 -6.19 -4.71
C VAL A 76 -2.20 -7.40 -5.53
N LYS A 77 -2.84 -8.41 -4.92
CA LYS A 77 -3.33 -9.62 -5.61
C LYS A 77 -4.33 -9.32 -6.73
N LYS A 78 -5.02 -8.19 -6.68
CA LYS A 78 -5.97 -7.76 -7.72
C LYS A 78 -5.29 -7.07 -8.91
N CYS A 79 -3.98 -6.81 -8.84
CA CYS A 79 -3.23 -6.22 -9.95
C CYS A 79 -3.04 -7.24 -11.08
N MET A 80 -3.41 -6.87 -12.31
CA MET A 80 -3.19 -7.68 -13.51
C MET A 80 -1.77 -7.56 -14.11
N MET A 81 -0.87 -6.84 -13.45
CA MET A 81 0.53 -6.65 -13.86
C MET A 81 0.73 -6.13 -15.31
N CYS A 82 -0.24 -5.36 -15.83
CA CYS A 82 -0.26 -4.86 -17.20
C CYS A 82 0.73 -3.72 -17.49
N GLY A 83 1.27 -3.04 -16.46
CA GLY A 83 2.31 -2.02 -16.60
C GLY A 83 1.87 -0.62 -17.07
N LYS A 84 0.58 -0.39 -17.34
CA LYS A 84 0.07 0.94 -17.78
C LYS A 84 0.39 2.08 -16.80
N CYS A 85 0.46 1.77 -15.51
CA CYS A 85 0.79 2.70 -14.44
C CYS A 85 2.20 3.33 -14.55
N LEU A 86 3.15 2.67 -15.23
CA LEU A 86 4.48 3.21 -15.50
C LEU A 86 4.40 4.41 -16.46
N LEU A 87 3.60 4.28 -17.52
CA LEU A 87 3.54 5.24 -18.63
C LEU A 87 2.98 6.61 -18.21
N VAL A 88 2.16 6.65 -17.17
CA VAL A 88 1.50 7.88 -16.69
C VAL A 88 2.11 8.46 -15.42
N CYS A 89 3.15 7.83 -14.87
CA CYS A 89 3.77 8.33 -13.66
C CYS A 89 4.58 9.60 -13.95
N SER A 90 4.14 10.75 -13.46
CA SER A 90 4.87 12.03 -13.62
C SER A 90 6.24 12.06 -12.93
N ARG A 91 6.49 11.13 -12.01
CA ARG A 91 7.78 10.95 -11.32
C ARG A 91 8.66 9.86 -11.94
N GLY A 92 8.19 9.15 -12.96
CA GLY A 92 8.95 8.08 -13.61
C GLY A 92 9.13 6.82 -12.76
N ILE A 93 8.31 6.63 -11.72
CA ILE A 93 8.43 5.50 -10.79
C ILE A 93 8.08 4.20 -11.51
N ASN A 94 8.94 3.19 -11.35
CA ASN A 94 8.65 1.85 -11.86
C ASN A 94 7.66 1.08 -10.97
N THR A 95 6.41 1.53 -10.99
CA THR A 95 5.29 1.00 -10.19
C THR A 95 5.04 -0.48 -10.42
N ARG A 96 5.24 -0.99 -11.64
CA ARG A 96 5.12 -2.43 -11.96
C ARG A 96 6.19 -3.24 -11.23
N ASN A 97 7.44 -2.79 -11.29
CA ASN A 97 8.55 -3.48 -10.61
C ASN A 97 8.37 -3.47 -9.08
N ILE A 98 7.89 -2.36 -8.53
CA ILE A 98 7.59 -2.25 -7.09
C ILE A 98 6.51 -3.26 -6.69
N LEU A 99 5.40 -3.35 -7.43
CA LEU A 99 4.34 -4.32 -7.14
C LEU A 99 4.84 -5.77 -7.22
N LEU A 100 5.67 -6.09 -8.22
CA LEU A 100 6.30 -7.41 -8.34
C LEU A 100 7.20 -7.72 -7.14
N SER A 101 8.02 -6.74 -6.73
CA SER A 101 8.95 -6.87 -5.60
C SER A 101 8.21 -7.06 -4.28
N ILE A 102 7.08 -6.35 -4.08
CA ILE A 102 6.18 -6.57 -2.94
C ILE A 102 5.69 -8.03 -2.96
N THR A 103 5.10 -8.50 -4.05
CA THR A 103 4.62 -9.89 -4.12
C THR A 103 5.72 -10.90 -3.82
N ARG A 104 6.94 -10.67 -4.32
CA ARG A 104 8.09 -11.55 -4.04
C ARG A 104 8.50 -11.58 -2.57
N ILE A 105 8.77 -10.41 -1.97
CA ILE A 105 9.24 -10.29 -0.57
C ILE A 105 8.22 -10.89 0.39
N TYR A 106 6.94 -10.62 0.17
CA TYR A 106 5.88 -11.07 1.06
C TYR A 106 5.53 -12.55 0.87
N ASN A 107 5.69 -13.11 -0.34
CA ASN A 107 5.58 -14.56 -0.54
C ASN A 107 6.75 -15.32 0.08
N GLU A 108 7.98 -14.78 0.00
CA GLU A 108 9.17 -15.34 0.67
C GLU A 108 8.98 -15.36 2.20
N ALA A 109 8.38 -14.31 2.77
CA ALA A 109 8.11 -14.22 4.21
C ALA A 109 6.95 -15.12 4.69
N GLN A 110 6.07 -15.58 3.80
CA GLN A 110 4.93 -16.46 4.12
C GLN A 110 5.23 -17.96 3.92
N ASN A 111 6.35 -18.31 3.29
CA ASN A 111 6.79 -19.69 3.05
C ASN A 111 7.86 -20.17 4.08
N ILE A 112 7.87 -19.58 5.28
CA ILE A 112 8.61 -20.06 6.45
C ILE A 112 7.60 -20.42 7.54
#